data_AF-A0A7V5VUR7-F1
#
_entry.id   AF-A0A7V5VUR7-F1
#
_cell.length_a   1.000
_cell.length_b   1.000
_cell.length_c   1.000
_cell.angle_alpha   90.00
_cell.angle_beta   90.00
_cell.angle_gamma   90.00
#
_symmetry.space_group_name_H-M   'P 1'
#
loop_
_entity.id
_entity.type
_entity.pdbx_description
1 polymer ?
#
loop_
_entity_poly.entity_id
_entity_poly.type
_entity_poly.pdbx_seq_one_letter_code
_entity_poly.pdbx_strand_id
1 'polypeptide(L)'
;MFGSVGLYLLCAVLFLLLVYSRALLYRSWWFHPDGRVEVAKRLAEFRLKGYWMAVSEAGALPFYSGWNAVDTWGLNDPWIVRHGVVTQEYLDRYRPHVIMFHAYFSPVAPASSERRASRDPHILRWEQMLDTLMQYAERRGYILAAVYGETPYDTHYYYVRPDFPDAAAIVQRIRSTRYIWYQTGHPCINYALLEPKAPPKEP
;
A
#
# COMPACT_ATOMS: atom_id res chain seq x y z
N MET A 1 51.94 -9.81 34.89
CA MET A 1 50.56 -10.11 35.34
C MET A 1 49.56 -8.98 35.05
N PHE A 2 49.87 -8.02 34.16
CA PHE A 2 49.01 -6.84 33.86
C PHE A 2 48.31 -6.89 32.48
N GLY A 3 48.68 -7.82 31.60
CA GLY A 3 48.14 -7.87 30.22
C GLY A 3 46.71 -8.39 30.11
N SER A 4 46.25 -9.22 31.04
CA SER A 4 44.90 -9.80 31.02
C SER A 4 43.83 -8.79 31.43
N VAL A 5 44.10 -7.96 32.44
CA VAL A 5 43.13 -6.95 32.94
C VAL A 5 42.81 -5.91 31.86
N GLY A 6 43.82 -5.46 31.11
CA GLY A 6 43.62 -4.52 29.99
C GLY A 6 42.77 -5.12 28.86
N LEU A 7 42.95 -6.43 28.57
CA LEU A 7 42.15 -7.13 27.57
C LEU A 7 40.68 -7.26 28.00
N TYR A 8 40.41 -7.61 29.27
CA TYR A 8 39.04 -7.70 29.79
C TYR A 8 38.34 -6.34 29.79
N LEU A 9 39.04 -5.25 30.14
CA LEU A 9 38.49 -3.90 30.08
C LEU A 9 38.15 -3.49 28.64
N LEU A 10 39.04 -3.78 27.68
CA LEU A 10 38.78 -3.51 26.27
C LEU A 10 37.56 -4.30 25.76
N CYS A 11 37.47 -5.59 26.08
CA CYS A 11 36.32 -6.42 25.70
C CYS A 11 35.01 -5.92 26.34
N ALA A 12 35.04 -5.50 27.61
CA ALA A 12 33.87 -4.94 28.29
C ALA A 12 33.40 -3.63 27.64
N VAL A 13 34.34 -2.73 27.30
CA VAL A 13 34.04 -1.47 26.60
C VAL A 13 33.45 -1.73 25.22
N LEU A 14 34.05 -2.63 24.43
CA LEU A 14 33.53 -3.00 23.11
C LEU A 14 32.14 -3.64 23.20
N PHE A 15 31.90 -4.49 24.19
CA PHE A 15 30.58 -5.09 24.44
C PHE A 15 29.55 -4.03 24.81
N LEU A 16 29.88 -3.09 25.71
CA LEU A 16 29.00 -1.99 26.07
C LEU A 16 28.72 -1.06 24.88
N LEU A 17 29.70 -0.78 24.04
CA LEU A 17 29.52 -0.01 22.80
C LEU A 17 28.64 -0.75 21.79
N LEU A 18 28.77 -2.08 21.66
CA LEU A 18 27.90 -2.91 20.83
C LEU A 18 26.45 -2.88 21.36
N VAL A 19 26.25 -3.01 22.67
CA VAL A 19 24.93 -2.96 23.29
C VAL A 19 24.31 -1.57 23.16
N TYR A 20 25.09 -0.51 23.37
CA TYR A 20 24.64 0.88 23.24
C TYR A 20 24.32 1.25 21.80
N SER A 21 25.19 0.89 20.84
CA SER A 21 24.93 1.10 19.42
C SER A 21 23.70 0.32 18.96
N ARG A 22 23.53 -0.94 19.38
CA ARG A 22 22.28 -1.67 19.13
C ARG A 22 21.09 -0.98 19.76
N ALA A 23 21.15 -0.57 21.04
CA ALA A 23 20.04 0.09 21.71
C ALA A 23 19.63 1.40 21.01
N LEU A 24 20.59 2.19 20.50
CA LEU A 24 20.32 3.39 19.70
C LEU A 24 19.75 3.06 18.31
N LEU A 25 20.33 2.09 17.61
CA LEU A 25 19.88 1.64 16.28
C LEU A 25 18.50 0.96 16.33
N TYR A 26 18.16 0.28 17.42
CA TYR A 26 16.84 -0.29 17.66
C TYR A 26 15.85 0.73 18.22
N ARG A 27 16.30 1.77 18.95
CA ARG A 27 15.43 2.91 19.34
C ARG A 27 14.99 3.75 18.14
N SER A 28 15.73 3.73 17.03
CA SER A 28 15.36 4.46 15.80
C SER A 28 14.36 3.72 14.92
N TRP A 29 13.90 2.51 15.29
CA TRP A 29 12.75 1.88 14.64
C TRP A 29 11.47 2.44 15.25
N TRP A 30 11.14 3.68 14.90
CA TRP A 30 9.84 4.24 15.24
C TRP A 30 8.77 3.44 14.48
N PHE A 31 8.01 2.63 15.20
CA PHE A 31 6.78 2.06 14.66
C PHE A 31 5.77 3.19 14.49
N HIS A 32 5.69 3.70 13.27
CA HIS A 32 4.67 4.66 12.91
C HIS A 32 3.31 3.94 12.75
N PRO A 33 2.20 4.60 13.13
CA PRO A 33 0.88 4.14 12.72
C PRO A 33 0.84 3.96 11.19
N ASP A 34 0.27 2.85 10.72
CA ASP A 34 0.11 2.58 9.29
C ASP A 34 -1.34 2.87 8.88
N GLY A 35 -1.54 3.84 7.97
CA GLY A 35 -2.85 4.19 7.45
C GLY A 35 -3.59 3.00 6.84
N ARG A 36 -2.88 2.04 6.24
CA ARG A 36 -3.47 0.78 5.72
C ARG A 36 -4.10 -0.03 6.84
N VAL A 37 -3.40 -0.14 7.98
CA VAL A 37 -3.91 -0.84 9.17
C VAL A 37 -5.13 -0.12 9.73
N GLU A 38 -5.15 1.21 9.75
CA GLU A 38 -6.30 1.98 10.23
C GLU A 38 -7.52 1.85 9.32
N VAL A 39 -7.33 1.83 7.99
CA VAL A 39 -8.40 1.48 7.05
C VAL A 39 -8.88 0.05 7.31
N ALA A 40 -7.97 -0.92 7.42
CA ALA A 40 -8.31 -2.32 7.63
C ALA A 40 -9.14 -2.56 8.90
N LYS A 41 -8.76 -1.94 10.02
CA LYS A 41 -9.52 -1.98 11.28
C LYS A 41 -10.94 -1.43 11.13
N ARG A 42 -11.12 -0.37 10.33
CA ARG A 42 -12.46 0.17 10.02
C ARG A 42 -13.27 -0.78 9.14
N LEU A 43 -12.62 -1.48 8.21
CA LEU A 43 -13.27 -2.50 7.37
C LEU A 43 -13.61 -3.78 8.14
N ALA A 44 -12.97 -4.05 9.28
CA ALA A 44 -13.22 -5.22 10.13
C ALA A 44 -14.65 -5.29 10.70
N GLU A 45 -15.38 -4.16 10.68
CA GLU A 45 -16.83 -4.06 10.92
C GLU A 45 -17.62 -5.02 10.01
N PHE A 46 -17.16 -5.23 8.77
CA PHE A 46 -17.84 -6.01 7.74
C PHE A 46 -17.28 -7.43 7.56
N ARG A 47 -16.39 -7.89 8.45
CA ARG A 47 -15.65 -9.16 8.27
C ARG A 47 -16.53 -10.39 8.06
N LEU A 48 -17.73 -10.42 8.64
CA LEU A 48 -18.66 -11.55 8.54
C LEU A 48 -19.49 -11.54 7.25
N LYS A 49 -19.32 -10.55 6.37
CA LYS A 49 -20.09 -10.40 5.13
C LYS A 49 -19.57 -11.25 3.97
N GLY A 50 -18.39 -11.86 4.11
CA GLY A 50 -17.75 -12.64 3.05
C GLY A 50 -17.25 -11.77 1.89
N TYR A 51 -17.04 -10.47 2.11
CA TYR A 51 -16.53 -9.56 1.10
C TYR A 51 -15.10 -9.90 0.69
N TRP A 52 -14.81 -9.56 -0.56
CA TRP A 52 -13.52 -9.76 -1.21
C TRP A 52 -12.85 -8.41 -1.46
N MET A 53 -11.52 -8.39 -1.40
CA MET A 53 -10.69 -7.29 -1.86
C MET A 53 -9.63 -7.77 -2.86
N ALA A 54 -9.16 -6.88 -3.71
CA ALA A 54 -7.96 -7.08 -4.50
C ALA A 54 -6.91 -6.08 -4.02
N VAL A 55 -5.72 -6.55 -3.65
CA VAL A 55 -4.69 -5.72 -3.03
C VAL A 55 -3.31 -6.00 -3.62
N SER A 56 -2.52 -4.94 -3.91
CA SER A 56 -1.11 -5.14 -4.25
C SER A 56 -0.23 -5.43 -3.03
N GLU A 57 -0.68 -5.05 -1.83
CA GLU A 57 -0.01 -5.32 -0.56
C GLU A 57 -0.86 -6.23 0.32
N ALA A 58 -0.75 -7.55 0.10
CA ALA A 58 -1.53 -8.58 0.78
C ALA A 58 -1.30 -8.74 2.29
N GLY A 59 -0.51 -7.87 2.91
CA GLY A 59 -0.20 -7.89 4.34
C GLY A 59 -1.29 -7.24 5.20
N ALA A 60 -1.14 -5.94 5.46
CA ALA A 60 -1.91 -5.22 6.48
C ALA A 60 -3.43 -5.26 6.24
N LEU A 61 -3.88 -4.97 5.02
CA LEU A 61 -5.31 -4.84 4.72
C LEU A 61 -6.09 -6.15 4.96
N PRO A 62 -5.72 -7.28 4.34
CA PRO A 62 -6.43 -8.54 4.56
C PRO A 62 -6.34 -9.01 6.01
N PHE A 63 -5.14 -8.94 6.62
CA PHE A 63 -4.91 -9.44 7.97
C PHE A 63 -5.77 -8.76 9.03
N TYR A 64 -5.81 -7.43 9.05
CA TYR A 64 -6.56 -6.69 10.08
C TYR A 64 -8.06 -6.54 9.79
N SER A 65 -8.47 -6.59 8.51
CA SER A 65 -9.90 -6.53 8.16
C SER A 65 -10.59 -7.89 8.30
N GLY A 66 -9.86 -8.99 8.14
CA GLY A 66 -10.42 -10.35 8.10
C GLY A 66 -11.24 -10.63 6.84
N TRP A 67 -11.07 -9.84 5.78
CA TRP A 67 -11.74 -10.05 4.50
C TRP A 67 -10.96 -11.04 3.62
N ASN A 68 -11.65 -11.64 2.65
CA ASN A 68 -11.01 -12.44 1.62
C ASN A 68 -10.22 -11.52 0.68
N ALA A 69 -9.05 -11.95 0.21
CA ALA A 69 -8.19 -11.11 -0.62
C ALA A 69 -7.58 -11.86 -1.81
N VAL A 70 -7.52 -11.15 -2.94
CA VAL A 70 -6.65 -11.48 -4.07
C VAL A 70 -5.37 -10.67 -3.92
N ASP A 71 -4.24 -11.35 -3.75
CA ASP A 71 -2.90 -10.74 -3.80
C ASP A 71 -2.51 -10.50 -5.25
N THR A 72 -2.69 -9.27 -5.74
CA THR A 72 -2.56 -8.95 -7.17
C THR A 72 -1.13 -8.97 -7.66
N TRP A 73 -0.15 -8.86 -6.76
CA TRP A 73 1.27 -9.02 -7.07
C TRP A 73 1.68 -10.48 -7.17
N GLY A 74 0.96 -11.37 -6.48
CA GLY A 74 1.13 -12.80 -6.58
C GLY A 74 2.19 -13.38 -5.64
N LEU A 75 2.47 -12.74 -4.49
CA LEU A 75 3.31 -13.38 -3.47
C LEU A 75 2.57 -14.55 -2.79
N ASN A 76 1.25 -14.46 -2.69
CA ASN A 76 0.39 -15.43 -2.00
C ASN A 76 -0.73 -16.00 -2.89
N ASP A 77 -0.82 -15.64 -4.17
CA ASP A 77 -1.84 -16.14 -5.11
C ASP A 77 -1.24 -17.15 -6.09
N PRO A 78 -1.54 -18.47 -5.97
CA PRO A 78 -0.95 -19.50 -6.82
C PRO A 78 -1.35 -19.42 -8.29
N TRP A 79 -2.45 -18.75 -8.64
CA TRP A 79 -2.81 -18.53 -10.02
C TRP A 79 -1.90 -17.46 -10.61
N ILE A 80 -1.73 -16.33 -9.93
CA ILE A 80 -0.87 -15.23 -10.40
C ILE A 80 0.60 -15.67 -10.45
N VAL A 81 1.10 -16.43 -9.47
CA VAL A 81 2.46 -17.02 -9.53
C VAL A 81 2.69 -17.80 -10.83
N ARG A 82 1.67 -18.50 -11.33
CA ARG A 82 1.76 -19.33 -12.54
C ARG A 82 1.50 -18.59 -13.85
N HIS A 83 0.73 -17.50 -13.80
CA HIS A 83 0.30 -16.76 -15.00
C HIS A 83 1.00 -15.40 -15.15
N GLY A 84 1.76 -14.96 -14.15
CA GLY A 84 2.64 -13.80 -14.17
C GLY A 84 2.01 -12.51 -13.65
N VAL A 85 0.87 -12.09 -14.19
CA VAL A 85 0.19 -10.83 -13.82
C VAL A 85 -1.31 -11.09 -13.66
N VAL A 86 -1.95 -10.42 -12.69
CA VAL A 86 -3.40 -10.43 -12.54
C VAL A 86 -4.10 -9.99 -13.83
N THR A 87 -5.24 -10.59 -14.16
CA THR A 87 -6.06 -10.17 -15.31
C THR A 87 -7.47 -9.77 -14.88
N GLN A 88 -8.19 -9.05 -15.75
CA GLN A 88 -9.57 -8.65 -15.47
C GLN A 88 -10.50 -9.87 -15.33
N GLU A 89 -10.29 -10.90 -16.15
CA GLU A 89 -11.06 -12.15 -16.11
C GLU A 89 -10.83 -12.91 -14.81
N TYR A 90 -9.61 -12.83 -14.27
CA TYR A 90 -9.32 -13.41 -12.95
C TYR A 90 -10.02 -12.63 -11.84
N LEU A 91 -9.98 -11.28 -11.88
CA LEU A 91 -10.70 -10.43 -10.94
C LEU A 91 -12.22 -10.64 -10.98
N ASP A 92 -12.80 -10.91 -12.17
CA ASP A 92 -14.23 -11.17 -12.32
C ASP A 92 -14.70 -12.45 -11.61
N ARG A 93 -13.81 -13.41 -11.30
CA ARG A 93 -14.16 -14.59 -10.51
C ARG A 93 -14.52 -14.24 -9.07
N TYR A 94 -13.88 -13.20 -8.54
CA TYR A 94 -14.03 -12.77 -7.15
C TYR A 94 -14.92 -11.54 -7.01
N ARG A 95 -14.98 -10.71 -8.05
CA ARG A 95 -15.64 -9.39 -8.05
C ARG A 95 -15.29 -8.63 -6.77
N PRO A 96 -14.07 -8.11 -6.62
CA PRO A 96 -13.65 -7.46 -5.38
C PRO A 96 -14.59 -6.31 -5.02
N HIS A 97 -14.94 -6.18 -3.74
CA HIS A 97 -15.75 -5.09 -3.21
C HIS A 97 -14.88 -3.84 -2.99
N VAL A 98 -13.59 -4.06 -2.69
CA VAL A 98 -12.57 -3.03 -2.55
C VAL A 98 -11.36 -3.42 -3.40
N ILE A 99 -10.81 -2.47 -4.13
CA ILE A 99 -9.51 -2.62 -4.80
C ILE A 99 -8.59 -1.58 -4.17
N MET A 100 -7.44 -2.02 -3.67
CA MET A 100 -6.43 -1.12 -3.12
C MET A 100 -5.08 -1.43 -3.74
N PHE A 101 -4.36 -0.40 -4.14
CA PHE A 101 -3.02 -0.60 -4.69
C PHE A 101 -2.08 0.56 -4.37
N HIS A 102 -0.79 0.25 -4.31
CA HIS A 102 0.29 1.21 -4.19
C HIS A 102 0.74 1.67 -5.58
N ALA A 103 0.63 2.96 -5.84
CA ALA A 103 1.03 3.59 -7.09
C ALA A 103 2.00 4.75 -6.85
N TYR A 104 2.97 4.90 -7.74
CA TYR A 104 3.90 6.02 -7.69
C TYR A 104 3.36 7.29 -8.40
N PHE A 105 2.04 7.49 -8.41
CA PHE A 105 1.35 8.58 -9.09
C PHE A 105 0.06 8.94 -8.37
N SER A 106 -0.62 10.00 -8.81
CA SER A 106 -1.92 10.42 -8.28
C SER A 106 -2.73 11.14 -9.37
N PRO A 107 -4.03 11.45 -9.15
CA PRO A 107 -4.81 12.24 -10.11
C PRO A 107 -4.22 13.62 -10.40
N VAL A 108 -3.47 14.20 -9.45
CA VAL A 108 -2.84 15.53 -9.61
C VAL A 108 -1.40 15.48 -10.11
N ALA A 109 -0.80 14.28 -10.16
CA ALA A 109 0.50 14.02 -10.75
C ALA A 109 0.49 12.64 -11.45
N PRO A 110 -0.01 12.58 -12.71
CA PRO A 110 -0.13 11.34 -13.45
C PRO A 110 1.21 10.64 -13.68
N ALA A 111 1.17 9.33 -13.96
CA ALA A 111 2.35 8.53 -14.24
C ALA A 111 3.18 9.11 -15.40
N SER A 112 4.50 9.23 -15.21
CA SER A 112 5.39 9.76 -16.26
C SER A 112 5.58 8.77 -17.40
N SER A 113 5.78 9.29 -18.61
CA SER A 113 6.12 8.50 -19.80
C SER A 113 7.42 7.71 -19.62
N GLU A 114 8.39 8.26 -18.88
CA GLU A 114 9.66 7.60 -18.56
C GLU A 114 9.46 6.30 -17.79
N ARG A 115 8.53 6.28 -16.83
CA ARG A 115 8.26 5.08 -16.04
C ARG A 115 7.68 3.95 -16.88
N ARG A 116 6.80 4.31 -17.82
CA ARG A 116 6.26 3.41 -18.84
C ARG A 116 7.30 2.95 -19.86
N ALA A 117 8.39 3.71 -20.03
CA ALA A 117 9.51 3.37 -20.90
C ALA A 117 10.63 2.60 -20.19
N SER A 118 10.45 2.23 -18.90
CA SER A 118 11.42 1.44 -18.16
C SER A 118 11.73 0.12 -18.87
N ARG A 119 13.01 -0.28 -18.87
CA ARG A 119 13.44 -1.58 -19.39
C ARG A 119 13.51 -2.67 -18.32
N ASP A 120 13.25 -2.31 -17.06
CA ASP A 120 13.23 -3.26 -15.95
C ASP A 120 11.94 -4.11 -15.99
N PRO A 121 12.03 -5.44 -16.17
CA PRO A 121 10.86 -6.31 -16.22
C PRO A 121 9.99 -6.27 -14.95
N HIS A 122 10.59 -6.02 -13.77
CA HIS A 122 9.84 -5.90 -12.52
C HIS A 122 8.96 -4.65 -12.53
N ILE A 123 9.52 -3.51 -12.95
CA ILE A 123 8.77 -2.26 -13.08
C ILE A 123 7.65 -2.43 -14.11
N LEU A 124 7.94 -3.03 -15.27
CA LEU A 124 6.93 -3.25 -16.30
C LEU A 124 5.76 -4.12 -15.83
N ARG A 125 6.03 -5.20 -15.08
CA ARG A 125 4.97 -6.05 -14.50
C ARG A 125 4.16 -5.31 -13.43
N TRP A 126 4.82 -4.51 -12.60
CA TRP A 126 4.15 -3.69 -11.59
C TRP A 126 3.20 -2.70 -12.26
N GLU A 127 3.67 -1.95 -13.25
CA GLU A 127 2.85 -1.00 -14.01
C GLU A 127 1.70 -1.71 -14.74
N GLN A 128 1.94 -2.89 -15.34
CA GLN A 128 0.88 -3.70 -15.96
C GLN A 128 -0.22 -4.14 -14.96
N MET A 129 0.17 -4.52 -13.74
CA MET A 129 -0.77 -4.83 -12.66
C MET A 129 -1.60 -3.59 -12.30
N LEU A 130 -0.96 -2.43 -12.11
CA LEU A 130 -1.65 -1.17 -11.78
C LEU A 130 -2.63 -0.77 -12.89
N ASP A 131 -2.21 -0.81 -14.15
CA ASP A 131 -3.06 -0.52 -15.31
C ASP A 131 -4.26 -1.47 -15.36
N THR A 132 -4.05 -2.75 -15.07
CA THR A 132 -5.13 -3.75 -15.01
C THR A 132 -6.14 -3.41 -13.92
N LEU A 133 -5.69 -3.09 -12.71
CA LEU A 133 -6.56 -2.78 -11.57
C LEU A 133 -7.35 -1.48 -11.79
N MET A 134 -6.66 -0.43 -12.28
CA MET A 134 -7.28 0.87 -12.54
C MET A 134 -8.31 0.77 -13.66
N GLN A 135 -7.97 0.14 -14.79
CA GLN A 135 -8.91 -0.06 -15.89
C GLN A 135 -10.08 -0.96 -15.48
N TYR A 136 -9.84 -1.99 -14.67
CA TYR A 136 -10.90 -2.85 -14.15
C TYR A 136 -11.91 -2.05 -13.32
N ALA A 137 -11.41 -1.22 -12.40
CA ALA A 137 -12.22 -0.38 -11.52
C ALA A 137 -13.01 0.67 -12.33
N GLU A 138 -12.34 1.42 -13.21
CA GLU A 138 -12.94 2.50 -14.00
C GLU A 138 -14.00 1.99 -14.97
N ARG A 139 -13.70 0.92 -15.73
CA ARG A 139 -14.66 0.35 -16.70
C ARG A 139 -15.90 -0.23 -16.05
N ARG A 140 -15.81 -0.63 -14.78
CA ARG A 140 -16.94 -1.19 -14.00
C ARG A 140 -17.57 -0.17 -13.05
N GLY A 141 -17.22 1.12 -13.18
CA GLY A 141 -17.84 2.20 -12.43
C GLY A 141 -17.56 2.15 -10.92
N TYR A 142 -16.40 1.65 -10.50
CA TYR A 142 -16.01 1.69 -9.09
C TYR A 142 -15.85 3.15 -8.64
N ILE A 143 -16.24 3.41 -7.40
CA ILE A 143 -16.07 4.71 -6.76
C ILE A 143 -14.62 4.83 -6.32
N LEU A 144 -13.91 5.85 -6.81
CA LEU A 144 -12.61 6.24 -6.23
C LEU A 144 -12.86 6.82 -4.83
N ALA A 145 -12.66 6.00 -3.80
CA ALA A 145 -12.89 6.37 -2.42
C ALA A 145 -11.77 7.30 -1.94
N ALA A 146 -10.51 6.94 -2.17
CA ALA A 146 -9.37 7.76 -1.76
C ALA A 146 -8.10 7.47 -2.58
N VAL A 147 -7.19 8.44 -2.59
CA VAL A 147 -5.80 8.31 -3.03
C VAL A 147 -4.92 8.96 -1.97
N TYR A 148 -4.37 8.16 -1.05
CA TYR A 148 -3.60 8.69 0.08
C TYR A 148 -2.10 8.67 -0.21
N GLY A 149 -1.43 9.81 -0.09
CA GLY A 149 0.03 9.88 -0.11
C GLY A 149 0.59 11.03 0.72
N GLU A 150 1.83 10.91 1.18
CA GLU A 150 2.58 12.08 1.69
C GLU A 150 2.92 13.04 0.54
N THR A 151 3.21 12.46 -0.63
CA THR A 151 3.46 13.19 -1.88
C THR A 151 2.54 12.67 -2.97
N PRO A 152 2.30 13.43 -4.06
CA PRO A 152 1.44 12.98 -5.14
C PRO A 152 2.11 11.91 -6.04
N TYR A 153 3.35 11.53 -5.74
CA TYR A 153 4.16 10.56 -6.50
C TYR A 153 4.34 9.23 -5.77
N ASP A 154 3.70 9.07 -4.61
CA ASP A 154 3.77 7.86 -3.79
C ASP A 154 2.48 7.72 -2.99
N THR A 155 1.54 6.91 -3.49
CA THR A 155 0.16 6.88 -3.01
C THR A 155 -0.45 5.49 -2.92
N HIS A 156 -1.45 5.35 -2.04
CA HIS A 156 -2.34 4.20 -1.97
C HIS A 156 -3.71 4.58 -2.51
N TYR A 157 -4.11 3.95 -3.61
CA TYR A 157 -5.45 4.07 -4.19
C TYR A 157 -6.43 3.14 -3.50
N TYR A 158 -7.67 3.59 -3.38
CA TYR A 158 -8.80 2.81 -2.88
C TYR A 158 -10.01 3.01 -3.79
N TYR A 159 -10.43 1.96 -4.47
CA TYR A 159 -11.67 1.90 -5.22
C TYR A 159 -12.68 0.99 -4.51
N VAL A 160 -13.96 1.35 -4.57
CA VAL A 160 -15.06 0.59 -3.96
C VAL A 160 -16.14 0.32 -5.00
N ARG A 161 -16.58 -0.93 -5.09
CA ARG A 161 -17.66 -1.32 -6.00
C ARG A 161 -18.98 -0.67 -5.55
N PRO A 162 -19.81 -0.07 -6.41
CA PRO A 162 -20.98 0.69 -5.97
C PRO A 162 -22.22 -0.18 -5.67
N ASP A 163 -22.28 -1.40 -6.18
CA ASP A 163 -23.49 -2.24 -6.29
C ASP A 163 -23.67 -3.23 -5.13
N PHE A 164 -23.41 -2.82 -3.88
CA PHE A 164 -23.68 -3.66 -2.71
C PHE A 164 -24.09 -2.86 -1.47
N PRO A 165 -24.81 -3.47 -0.49
CA PRO A 165 -25.48 -2.72 0.59
C PRO A 165 -24.58 -1.81 1.42
N ASP A 166 -23.33 -2.25 1.66
CA ASP A 166 -22.39 -1.54 2.54
C ASP A 166 -21.44 -0.59 1.77
N ALA A 167 -21.60 -0.44 0.44
CA ALA A 167 -20.68 0.32 -0.42
C ALA A 167 -20.48 1.76 0.05
N ALA A 168 -21.58 2.49 0.29
CA ALA A 168 -21.52 3.88 0.73
C ALA A 168 -20.85 4.03 2.11
N ALA A 169 -21.14 3.12 3.03
CA ALA A 169 -20.51 3.11 4.35
C ALA A 169 -19.01 2.86 4.24
N ILE A 170 -18.58 1.90 3.42
CA ILE A 170 -17.17 1.59 3.19
C ILE A 170 -16.42 2.77 2.56
N VAL A 171 -17.00 3.41 1.54
CA VAL A 171 -16.43 4.64 0.94
C VAL A 171 -16.20 5.70 2.03
N GLN A 172 -17.19 5.93 2.90
CA GLN A 172 -17.10 6.91 3.96
C GLN A 172 -16.06 6.53 5.02
N ARG A 173 -15.97 5.25 5.40
CA ARG A 173 -14.95 4.76 6.34
C ARG A 173 -13.54 4.98 5.79
N ILE A 174 -13.31 4.68 4.53
CA ILE A 174 -12.03 4.90 3.85
C ILE A 174 -11.73 6.39 3.84
N ARG A 175 -12.61 7.24 3.27
CA ARG A 175 -12.42 8.71 3.13
C ARG A 175 -12.15 9.44 4.44
N SER A 176 -12.81 9.03 5.51
CA SER A 176 -12.68 9.65 6.84
C SER A 176 -11.51 9.11 7.67
N THR A 177 -10.66 8.27 7.09
CA THR A 177 -9.48 7.74 7.80
C THR A 177 -8.42 8.82 7.90
N ARG A 178 -7.94 9.07 9.12
CA ARG A 178 -6.69 9.81 9.34
C ARG A 178 -5.54 8.92 8.90
N TYR A 179 -5.15 9.06 7.63
CA TYR A 179 -4.16 8.19 7.03
C TYR A 179 -2.75 8.68 7.36
N ILE A 180 -1.94 7.80 7.95
CA ILE A 180 -0.54 8.06 8.30
C ILE A 180 0.35 7.24 7.38
N TRP A 181 1.37 7.85 6.79
CA TRP A 181 2.32 7.14 5.94
C TRP A 181 3.23 6.27 6.80
N TYR A 182 3.26 4.97 6.51
CA TYR A 182 3.90 3.98 7.38
C TYR A 182 5.43 4.14 7.50
N GLN A 183 6.08 4.75 6.51
CA GLN A 183 7.53 4.91 6.49
C GLN A 183 8.02 6.13 7.28
N THR A 184 7.22 7.19 7.33
CA THR A 184 7.62 8.51 7.88
C THR A 184 6.81 8.92 9.10
N GLY A 185 5.62 8.34 9.29
CA GLY A 185 4.67 8.74 10.33
C GLY A 185 3.95 10.05 10.06
N HIS A 186 4.12 10.64 8.88
CA HIS A 186 3.45 11.88 8.53
C HIS A 186 2.00 11.64 8.09
N PRO A 187 1.10 12.62 8.33
CA PRO A 187 -0.25 12.56 7.81
C PRO A 187 -0.25 12.69 6.28
N CYS A 188 -1.06 11.86 5.62
CA CYS A 188 -1.23 11.90 4.16
C CYS A 188 -2.34 12.85 3.72
N ILE A 189 -2.24 13.27 2.47
CA ILE A 189 -3.28 13.99 1.74
C ILE A 189 -4.11 12.98 0.94
N ASN A 190 -5.42 13.17 0.88
CA ASN A 190 -6.29 12.44 -0.06
C ASN A 190 -6.37 13.19 -1.39
N TYR A 191 -5.53 12.79 -2.36
CA TYR A 191 -5.47 13.38 -3.69
C TYR A 191 -6.71 13.10 -4.55
N ALA A 192 -7.60 12.18 -4.16
CA ALA A 192 -8.88 11.95 -4.85
C ALA A 192 -9.86 13.13 -4.69
N LEU A 193 -9.63 13.99 -3.69
CA LEU A 193 -10.47 15.16 -3.41
C LEU A 193 -9.91 16.45 -4.01
N LEU A 194 -8.73 16.39 -4.64
CA LEU A 194 -8.09 17.54 -5.26
C LEU A 194 -8.36 17.54 -6.76
N GLU A 195 -8.60 18.72 -7.32
CA GLU A 195 -8.74 18.88 -8.77
C GLU A 195 -7.39 18.62 -9.46
N PRO A 196 -7.37 17.92 -10.62
CA PRO A 196 -6.16 17.76 -11.42
C PRO A 196 -5.58 19.13 -11.78
N LYS A 197 -4.30 19.39 -11.49
CA LYS A 197 -3.64 20.58 -12.04
C LYS A 197 -3.64 20.44 -13.56
N ALA A 198 -4.19 21.44 -14.26
CA ALA A 198 -4.11 21.51 -15.71
C ALA A 198 -2.64 21.33 -16.15
N PRO A 199 -2.38 20.58 -17.23
CA PRO A 199 -1.01 20.41 -17.71
C PRO A 199 -0.40 21.80 -17.99
N PRO A 200 0.90 22.00 -17.73
CA PRO A 200 1.56 23.23 -18.15
C PRO A 200 1.33 23.40 -19.65
N LYS A 201 0.85 24.58 -20.05
CA LYS A 201 0.83 24.95 -21.46
C LYS A 201 2.26 24.84 -21.97
N GLU A 202 2.50 23.96 -22.93
CA GLU A 202 3.79 23.93 -23.62
C GLU A 202 4.08 25.32 -24.21
N PRO A 203 5.33 25.81 -24.10
CA PRO A 203 5.73 27.11 -24.64
C PRO A 203 5.66 27.17 -26.17
#